data_AF-M1RRW1-F1
#
_entry.id   AF-M1RRW1-F1
#
_cell.length_a   1.000
_cell.length_b   1.000
_cell.length_c   1.000
_cell.angle_alpha   90.00
_cell.angle_beta   90.00
_cell.angle_gamma   90.00
#
_symmetry.space_group_name_H-M   'P 1'
#
loop_
_entity.id
_entity.type
_entity.pdbx_description
1 polymer ?
#
loop_
_entity_poly.entity_id
_entity_poly.type
_entity_poly.pdbx_seq_one_letter_code
_entity_poly.pdbx_strand_id
1 'polypeptide(L)'
;MKKIHALSIFTALSLLPFSSSFAEWKELGSNAVMVVYVDLDTVSASGEKAQIMSMLDFKKPGVNPKTKQPVSSIIGINEYNCPAISYRPIEYKEFAGNKGSGKVVSDNKTPDSEFEPVVSESWAAGVFNVVCKRN
;
A
#
# COMPACT_ATOMS: atom_id res chain seq x y z
N MET A 1 -3.15 -55.31 44.82
CA MET A 1 -2.64 -54.67 43.58
C MET A 1 -3.60 -53.56 43.16
N LYS A 2 -3.30 -52.30 43.47
CA LYS A 2 -4.15 -51.14 43.12
C LYS A 2 -3.74 -50.62 41.74
N LYS A 3 -4.66 -50.63 40.77
CA LYS A 3 -4.42 -50.15 39.40
C LYS A 3 -4.47 -48.62 39.41
N ILE A 4 -3.39 -47.97 38.96
CA ILE A 4 -3.31 -46.53 38.78
C ILE A 4 -3.91 -46.23 37.41
N HIS A 5 -5.02 -45.50 37.37
CA HIS A 5 -5.60 -45.01 36.13
C HIS A 5 -4.85 -43.75 35.70
N ALA A 6 -4.05 -43.85 34.63
CA ALA A 6 -3.40 -42.71 34.02
C ALA A 6 -4.46 -41.86 33.30
N LEU A 7 -4.73 -40.66 33.80
CA LEU A 7 -5.59 -39.68 33.16
C LEU A 7 -4.79 -39.04 32.01
N SER A 8 -5.13 -39.36 30.77
CA SER A 8 -4.50 -38.75 29.58
C SER A 8 -5.17 -37.42 29.28
N ILE A 9 -4.45 -36.30 29.48
CA ILE A 9 -4.89 -34.96 29.11
C ILE A 9 -4.66 -34.78 27.61
N PHE A 10 -5.75 -34.82 26.83
CA PHE A 10 -5.72 -34.45 25.41
C PHE A 10 -5.69 -32.92 25.30
N THR A 11 -4.51 -32.35 25.07
CA THR A 11 -4.36 -30.94 24.73
C THR A 11 -4.87 -30.74 23.30
N ALA A 12 -6.07 -30.17 23.15
CA ALA A 12 -6.61 -29.81 21.85
C ALA A 12 -5.79 -28.64 21.29
N LEU A 13 -4.95 -28.92 20.28
CA LEU A 13 -4.19 -27.91 19.55
C LEU A 13 -5.17 -27.13 18.66
N SER A 14 -5.64 -25.99 19.16
CA SER A 14 -6.49 -25.07 18.39
C SER A 14 -5.70 -24.54 17.20
N LEU A 15 -6.04 -25.03 16.00
CA LEU A 15 -5.60 -24.46 14.72
C LEU A 15 -6.18 -23.06 14.59
N LEU A 16 -5.45 -22.05 15.08
CA LEU A 16 -5.77 -20.66 14.77
C LEU A 16 -5.62 -20.49 13.25
N PRO A 17 -6.62 -19.93 12.55
CA PRO A 17 -6.45 -19.60 11.14
C PRO A 17 -5.28 -18.62 11.05
N PHE A 18 -4.23 -19.00 10.33
CA PHE A 18 -3.20 -18.07 9.91
C PHE A 18 -3.87 -17.06 8.98
N SER A 19 -4.36 -15.95 9.53
CA SER A 19 -4.73 -14.78 8.75
C SER A 19 -3.46 -14.29 8.08
N SER A 20 -3.26 -14.74 6.85
CA SER A 20 -2.26 -14.18 5.97
C SER A 20 -2.71 -12.74 5.77
N SER A 21 -2.01 -11.79 6.38
CA SER A 21 -2.23 -10.36 6.15
C SER A 21 -1.76 -10.06 4.73
N PHE A 22 -2.57 -10.46 3.75
CA PHE A 22 -2.50 -9.94 2.42
C PHE A 22 -3.14 -8.57 2.49
N ALA A 23 -2.40 -7.52 2.10
CA ALA A 23 -2.94 -6.18 1.96
C ALA A 23 -4.31 -6.23 1.27
N GLU A 24 -5.36 -5.78 1.97
CA GLU A 24 -6.72 -5.70 1.43
C GLU A 24 -6.82 -4.47 0.54
N TRP A 25 -6.22 -4.57 -0.66
CA TRP A 25 -6.19 -3.47 -1.63
C TRP A 25 -7.61 -3.04 -2.01
N LYS A 26 -7.99 -1.84 -1.57
CA LYS A 26 -9.23 -1.19 -1.98
C LYS A 26 -9.00 -0.39 -3.25
N GLU A 27 -9.74 -0.71 -4.31
CA GLU A 27 -9.78 0.11 -5.52
C GLU A 27 -10.45 1.46 -5.22
N LEU A 28 -9.79 2.55 -5.59
CA LEU A 28 -10.33 3.91 -5.49
C LEU A 28 -10.96 4.39 -6.80
N GLY A 29 -10.47 3.89 -7.93
CA GLY A 29 -10.99 4.22 -9.25
C GLY A 29 -9.99 3.98 -10.36
N SER A 30 -10.40 4.26 -11.58
CA SER A 30 -9.57 4.09 -12.78
C SER A 30 -9.77 5.21 -13.80
N ASN A 31 -8.78 5.38 -14.66
CA ASN A 31 -8.86 6.26 -15.83
C ASN A 31 -8.30 5.54 -17.07
N ALA A 32 -8.05 6.25 -18.17
CA ALA A 32 -7.53 5.65 -19.40
C ALA A 32 -6.11 5.04 -19.25
N VAL A 33 -5.36 5.44 -18.22
CA VAL A 33 -3.94 5.09 -18.04
C VAL A 33 -3.74 4.05 -16.94
N MET A 34 -4.50 4.10 -15.84
CA MET A 34 -4.26 3.28 -14.66
C MET A 34 -5.50 3.01 -13.81
N VAL A 35 -5.36 2.08 -12.88
CA VAL A 35 -6.25 1.85 -11.74
C VAL A 35 -5.48 2.21 -10.46
N VAL A 36 -6.15 2.88 -9.52
CA VAL A 36 -5.56 3.30 -8.25
C VAL A 36 -6.13 2.45 -7.13
N TYR A 37 -5.26 1.87 -6.30
CA TYR A 37 -5.63 1.15 -5.09
C TYR A 37 -4.98 1.77 -3.85
N VAL A 38 -5.57 1.53 -2.70
CA VAL A 38 -4.98 1.86 -1.39
C VAL A 38 -5.12 0.68 -0.44
N ASP A 39 -4.20 0.61 0.51
CA ASP A 39 -4.29 -0.31 1.64
C ASP A 39 -4.75 0.49 2.87
N LEU A 40 -6.00 0.27 3.28
CA LEU A 40 -6.61 1.02 4.39
C LEU A 40 -6.01 0.66 5.75
N ASP A 41 -5.39 -0.51 5.89
CA ASP A 41 -4.77 -0.95 7.14
C ASP A 41 -3.43 -0.24 7.40
N THR A 42 -2.90 0.44 6.39
CA THR A 42 -1.63 1.18 6.47
C THR A 42 -1.82 2.65 6.81
N VAL A 43 -3.06 3.09 6.98
CA VAL A 43 -3.36 4.49 7.31
C VAL A 43 -2.77 4.80 8.68
N SER A 44 -1.89 5.80 8.72
CA SER A 44 -1.38 6.37 9.96
C SER A 44 -1.49 7.89 9.92
N ALA A 45 -1.70 8.51 11.08
CA ALA A 45 -1.80 9.96 11.19
C ALA A 45 -0.88 10.46 12.31
N SER A 46 -0.24 11.60 12.07
CA SER A 46 0.62 12.28 13.03
C SER A 46 0.50 13.79 12.85
N GLY A 47 -0.13 14.44 13.84
CA GLY A 47 -0.47 15.87 13.74
C GLY A 47 -1.36 16.15 12.53
N GLU A 48 -0.90 17.04 11.65
CA GLU A 48 -1.62 17.47 10.44
C GLU A 48 -1.34 16.58 9.21
N LYS A 49 -0.54 15.53 9.39
CA LYS A 49 -0.11 14.65 8.31
C LYS A 49 -0.74 13.27 8.41
N ALA A 50 -0.98 12.66 7.26
CA ALA A 50 -1.44 11.29 7.16
C ALA A 50 -0.60 10.52 6.14
N GLN A 51 -0.28 9.26 6.43
CA GLN A 51 0.40 8.36 5.52
C GLN A 51 -0.53 7.22 5.14
N ILE A 52 -0.38 6.74 3.90
CA ILE A 52 -1.10 5.57 3.39
C ILE A 52 -0.29 4.93 2.28
N MET A 53 -0.32 3.61 2.22
CA MET A 53 0.21 2.86 1.10
C MET A 53 -0.79 2.86 -0.06
N SER A 54 -0.30 3.19 -1.25
CA SER A 54 -1.09 3.23 -2.48
C SER A 54 -0.41 2.45 -3.59
N MET A 55 -1.20 2.02 -4.56
CA MET A 55 -0.74 1.35 -5.76
C MET A 55 -1.29 2.04 -7.00
N LEU A 56 -0.40 2.34 -7.94
CA LEU A 56 -0.74 2.72 -9.30
C LEU A 56 -0.53 1.49 -10.18
N ASP A 57 -1.61 0.97 -10.77
CA ASP A 57 -1.58 -0.20 -11.64
C ASP A 57 -1.83 0.25 -13.09
N PHE A 58 -0.80 0.23 -13.92
CA PHE A 58 -0.86 0.78 -15.27
C PHE A 58 -1.54 -0.18 -16.24
N LYS A 59 -2.45 0.35 -17.07
CA LYS A 59 -3.12 -0.42 -18.13
C LYS A 59 -2.18 -0.77 -19.29
N LYS A 60 -1.12 0.03 -19.47
CA LYS A 60 -0.01 -0.23 -20.39
C LYS A 60 1.30 0.09 -19.69
N PRO A 61 2.38 -0.70 -19.87
CA PRO A 61 3.64 -0.41 -19.22
C PRO A 61 4.19 0.98 -19.58
N GLY A 62 4.59 1.75 -18.56
CA GLY A 62 5.46 2.91 -18.71
C GLY A 62 6.93 2.49 -18.82
N VAL A 63 7.85 3.45 -18.85
CA VAL A 63 9.29 3.18 -18.84
C VAL A 63 9.93 3.97 -17.72
N ASN A 64 10.68 3.30 -16.83
CA ASN A 64 11.46 4.01 -15.83
C ASN A 64 12.59 4.80 -16.54
N PRO A 65 12.72 6.11 -16.30
CA PRO A 65 13.66 6.95 -17.03
C PRO A 65 15.13 6.66 -16.72
N LYS A 66 15.45 6.08 -15.55
CA LYS A 66 16.81 5.74 -15.12
C LYS A 66 17.23 4.36 -15.61
N THR A 67 16.42 3.33 -15.36
CA THR A 67 16.74 1.93 -15.69
C THR A 67 16.38 1.55 -17.12
N LYS A 68 15.55 2.35 -17.80
CA LYS A 68 15.00 2.09 -19.14
C LYS A 68 14.17 0.81 -19.23
N GLN A 69 13.75 0.25 -18.09
CA GLN A 69 12.94 -0.96 -18.02
C GLN A 69 11.44 -0.62 -18.00
N PRO A 70 10.59 -1.51 -18.54
CA PRO A 70 9.14 -1.34 -18.48
C PRO A 70 8.64 -1.44 -17.03
N VAL A 71 7.69 -0.58 -16.67
CA VAL A 71 7.03 -0.55 -15.35
C VAL A 71 5.53 -0.67 -15.54
N SER A 72 4.92 -1.65 -14.88
CA SER A 72 3.49 -1.94 -14.98
C SER A 72 2.73 -1.65 -13.70
N SER A 73 3.42 -1.53 -12.56
CA SER A 73 2.81 -0.98 -11.34
C SER A 73 3.83 -0.31 -10.43
N ILE A 74 3.33 0.58 -9.58
CA ILE A 74 4.09 1.28 -8.53
C ILE A 74 3.37 1.07 -7.22
N ILE A 75 4.08 0.65 -6.17
CA ILE A 75 3.55 0.53 -4.80
C ILE A 75 4.44 1.31 -3.86
N GLY A 76 3.84 2.15 -3.02
CA GLY A 76 4.60 2.96 -2.08
C GLY A 76 3.76 3.66 -1.03
N ILE A 77 4.44 4.20 -0.03
CA ILE A 77 3.86 5.02 1.03
C ILE A 77 3.94 6.48 0.60
N ASN A 78 2.79 7.15 0.62
CA ASN A 78 2.70 8.59 0.44
C ASN A 78 2.33 9.26 1.76
N GLU A 79 2.94 10.41 2.04
CA GLU A 79 2.58 11.29 3.14
C GLU A 79 1.83 12.51 2.60
N TYR A 80 0.69 12.81 3.20
CA TYR A 80 -0.16 13.94 2.87
C TYR A 80 -0.13 14.95 4.01
N ASN A 81 -0.04 16.24 3.66
CA ASN A 81 -0.30 17.35 4.56
C ASN A 81 -1.72 17.84 4.29
N CYS A 82 -2.64 17.54 5.20
CA CYS A 82 -4.07 17.76 4.97
C CYS A 82 -4.43 19.26 4.89
N PRO A 83 -3.96 20.14 5.81
CA PRO A 83 -4.22 21.58 5.71
C PRO A 83 -3.62 22.24 4.46
N ALA A 84 -2.42 21.80 4.04
CA ALA A 84 -1.72 22.40 2.91
C ALA A 84 -2.14 21.83 1.53
N ILE A 85 -2.99 20.80 1.50
CA ILE A 85 -3.43 20.10 0.27
C ILE A 85 -2.22 19.71 -0.59
N SER A 86 -1.25 19.06 0.05
CA SER A 86 0.00 18.64 -0.57
C SER A 86 0.39 17.23 -0.16
N TYR A 87 1.24 16.58 -0.94
CA TYR A 87 1.70 15.22 -0.70
C TYR A 87 3.15 15.02 -1.11
N ARG A 88 3.75 13.93 -0.63
CA ARG A 88 5.08 13.48 -1.06
C ARG A 88 5.22 11.96 -0.96
N PRO A 89 6.03 11.33 -1.82
CA PRO A 89 6.39 9.92 -1.67
C PRO A 89 7.45 9.74 -0.58
N ILE A 90 7.20 8.84 0.38
CA ILE A 90 8.19 8.46 1.41
C ILE A 90 9.08 7.34 0.92
N GLU A 91 8.46 6.32 0.31
CA GLU A 91 9.15 5.24 -0.37
C GLU A 91 8.23 4.61 -1.41
N TYR A 92 8.82 4.10 -2.50
CA TYR A 92 8.07 3.34 -3.49
C TYR A 92 8.97 2.37 -4.26
N LYS A 93 8.33 1.29 -4.70
CA LYS A 93 8.91 0.30 -5.61
C LYS A 93 8.14 0.30 -6.91
N GLU A 94 8.88 0.14 -7.99
CA GLU A 94 8.33 -0.06 -9.32
C GLU A 94 8.50 -1.52 -9.74
N PHE A 95 7.45 -2.08 -10.34
CA PHE A 95 7.39 -3.49 -10.68
C PHE A 95 7.16 -3.65 -12.18
N ALA A 96 7.81 -4.67 -12.76
CA ALA A 96 7.65 -5.01 -14.16
C ALA A 96 6.26 -5.59 -14.48
N GLY A 97 5.59 -6.20 -13.50
CA GLY A 97 4.23 -6.74 -13.62
C GLY A 97 3.18 -5.84 -12.97
N ASN A 98 1.91 -6.09 -13.31
CA ASN A 98 0.76 -5.44 -12.70
C ASN A 98 0.61 -5.86 -11.23
N LYS A 99 -0.04 -5.01 -10.44
CA LYS A 99 -0.37 -5.27 -9.03
C LYS A 99 0.80 -5.74 -8.16
N GLY A 100 1.99 -5.14 -8.33
CA GLY A 100 3.19 -5.48 -7.56
C GLY A 100 3.85 -6.81 -7.94
N SER A 101 3.45 -7.42 -9.06
CA SER A 101 4.01 -8.70 -9.50
C SER A 101 5.28 -8.52 -10.35
N GLY A 102 6.03 -9.62 -10.50
CA GLY A 102 7.23 -9.65 -11.32
C GLY A 102 8.45 -9.01 -10.65
N LYS A 103 9.45 -8.68 -11.47
CA LYS A 103 10.73 -8.15 -11.00
C LYS A 103 10.58 -6.71 -10.49
N VAL A 104 11.22 -6.39 -9.37
CA VAL A 104 11.41 -5.00 -8.91
C VAL A 104 12.36 -4.30 -9.89
N VAL A 105 11.87 -3.26 -10.54
CA VAL A 105 12.60 -2.44 -11.51
C VAL A 105 13.41 -1.36 -10.80
N SER A 106 12.83 -0.73 -9.78
CA SER A 106 13.52 0.22 -8.91
C SER A 106 12.92 0.21 -7.50
N ASP A 107 13.72 0.63 -6.52
CA ASP A 107 13.37 0.74 -5.11
C ASP A 107 13.89 2.09 -4.62
N ASN A 108 12.99 2.99 -4.26
CA ASN A 108 13.30 4.39 -3.97
C ASN A 108 12.84 4.74 -2.56
N LYS A 109 13.74 5.34 -1.78
CA LYS A 109 13.47 5.87 -0.45
C LYS A 109 13.73 7.36 -0.46
N THR A 110 12.69 8.14 -0.21
CA THR A 110 12.70 9.61 -0.31
C THR A 110 11.94 10.24 0.87
N PRO A 111 12.28 9.89 2.13
CA PRO A 111 11.54 10.37 3.31
C PRO A 111 11.58 11.90 3.47
N ASP A 112 12.56 12.55 2.84
CA ASP A 112 12.78 13.99 2.88
C ASP A 112 12.45 14.68 1.55
N SER A 113 11.68 14.02 0.66
CA SER A 113 11.18 14.66 -0.56
C SER A 113 10.33 15.88 -0.24
N GLU A 114 10.36 16.85 -1.17
CA GLU A 114 9.54 18.05 -1.08
C GLU A 114 8.07 17.70 -1.24
N PHE A 115 7.21 18.48 -0.56
CA PHE A 115 5.78 18.37 -0.76
C PHE A 115 5.37 19.02 -2.09
N GLU A 116 4.62 18.27 -2.87
CA GLU A 116 4.02 18.74 -4.12
C GLU A 116 2.52 19.00 -3.92
N PRO A 117 1.93 19.98 -4.61
CA PRO A 117 0.50 20.25 -4.51
C PRO A 117 -0.33 19.06 -5.01
N VAL A 118 -1.42 18.75 -4.31
CA VAL A 118 -2.40 17.76 -4.77
C VAL A 118 -3.26 18.38 -5.88
N VAL A 119 -2.97 18.02 -7.13
CA VAL A 119 -3.73 18.49 -8.30
C VAL A 119 -5.09 17.79 -8.37
N SER A 120 -6.15 18.54 -8.63
CA SER A 120 -7.51 17.98 -8.80
C SER A 120 -7.54 16.92 -9.91
N GLU A 121 -8.40 15.91 -9.74
CA GLU A 121 -8.57 14.78 -10.68
C GLU A 121 -7.32 13.89 -10.87
N SER A 122 -6.24 14.15 -10.14
CA SER A 122 -5.07 13.27 -10.10
C SER A 122 -5.33 12.06 -9.20
N TRP A 123 -4.50 11.02 -9.37
CA TRP A 123 -4.49 9.87 -8.44
C TRP A 123 -4.23 10.31 -6.99
N ALA A 124 -3.34 11.29 -6.80
CA ALA A 124 -3.00 11.82 -5.49
C ALA A 124 -4.21 12.51 -4.84
N ALA A 125 -5.09 13.16 -5.61
CA ALA A 125 -6.34 13.72 -5.09
C ALA A 125 -7.33 12.63 -4.64
N GLY A 126 -7.42 11.53 -5.39
CA GLY A 126 -8.21 10.37 -5.00
C GLY A 126 -7.76 9.82 -3.64
N VAL A 127 -6.47 9.60 -3.46
CA VAL A 127 -5.88 9.10 -2.20
C VAL A 127 -5.99 10.14 -1.08
N PHE A 128 -5.74 11.42 -1.36
CA PHE A 128 -5.90 12.52 -0.38
C PHE A 128 -7.31 12.53 0.23
N ASN A 129 -8.35 12.33 -0.57
CA ASN A 129 -9.74 12.29 -0.08
C ASN A 129 -9.99 11.11 0.88
N VAL A 130 -9.21 10.03 0.80
CA VAL A 130 -9.33 8.88 1.73
C VAL A 130 -8.81 9.23 3.12
N VAL A 131 -7.67 9.92 3.19
CA VAL A 131 -6.96 10.17 4.46
C VAL A 131 -7.27 11.53 5.09
N CYS A 132 -7.57 12.55 4.29
CA CYS A 132 -7.73 13.93 4.75
C CYS A 132 -9.19 14.42 4.79
N LYS A 133 -10.15 13.72 4.14
CA LYS A 133 -11.58 14.05 4.21
C LYS A 133 -12.40 13.10 5.09
N ARG A 134 -11.77 12.44 6.05
CA ARG A 134 -12.50 11.75 7.13
C ARG A 134 -13.22 12.79 7.98
N ASN A 135 -14.46 13.10 7.62
CA ASN A 135 -15.48 13.68 8.49
C ASN A 135 -16.30 12.54 9.09
#